data_AF-A0A6A6UQW3-F1
#
_entry.id   AF-A0A6A6UQW3-F1
#
_cell.length_a   1.000
_cell.length_b   1.000
_cell.length_c   1.000
_cell.angle_alpha   90.00
_cell.angle_beta   90.00
_cell.angle_gamma   90.00
#
_symmetry.space_group_name_H-M   'P 1'
#
loop_
_entity.id
_entity.type
_entity.pdbx_description
1 polymer ?
#
loop_
_entity_poly.entity_id
_entity_poly.type
_entity_poly.pdbx_seq_one_letter_code
_entity_poly.pdbx_strand_id
1 'polypeptide(L)' 'MPYGSIRPSSYYDRTFRQGASLIRARRPYLFKNALVGVSIVGFTMAAYVYTLKAIGTDEFEDVVPAQRREG' A
#
# COMPACT_ATOMS: atom_id res chain seq x y z
N MET A 1 -13.86 41.23 -22.82
CA MET A 1 -14.44 40.88 -21.51
C MET A 1 -13.29 40.69 -20.52
N PRO A 2 -13.28 41.32 -19.34
CA PRO A 2 -12.15 41.23 -18.41
C PRO A 2 -12.13 39.84 -17.76
N TYR A 3 -10.94 39.25 -17.66
CA TYR A 3 -10.72 37.91 -17.10
C TYR A 3 -11.00 37.93 -15.59
N GLY A 4 -12.12 37.33 -15.19
CA GLY A 4 -12.54 37.24 -13.80
C GLY A 4 -11.54 36.44 -12.97
N SER A 5 -11.09 37.04 -11.86
CA SER A 5 -10.36 36.40 -10.76
C SER A 5 -10.88 34.98 -10.51
N ILE A 6 -10.01 33.98 -10.64
CA ILE A 6 -10.28 32.61 -10.22
C ILE A 6 -10.46 32.66 -8.70
N ARG A 7 -11.70 32.77 -8.23
CA ARG A 7 -12.02 32.61 -6.82
C ARG A 7 -11.62 31.19 -6.42
N PRO A 8 -10.80 30.98 -5.37
CA PRO A 8 -10.48 29.64 -4.91
C PRO A 8 -11.80 28.91 -4.63
N SER A 9 -11.94 27.71 -5.22
CA SER A 9 -13.14 26.90 -5.08
C SER A 9 -13.49 26.72 -3.59
N SER A 10 -14.77 26.69 -3.23
CA SER A 10 -15.26 26.52 -1.85
C SER A 10 -14.76 25.23 -1.14
N TYR A 11 -13.98 24.39 -1.82
CA TYR A 11 -13.40 23.15 -1.34
C TYR A 11 -12.00 23.30 -0.71
N TYR A 12 -11.26 24.35 -1.08
CA TYR A 12 -9.89 24.57 -0.61
C TYR A 12 -9.72 26.01 -0.13
N ASP A 13 -9.03 26.19 0.99
CA ASP A 13 -8.66 27.51 1.49
C ASP A 13 -7.45 28.07 0.71
N ARG A 14 -7.15 29.36 0.87
CA ARG A 14 -6.02 30.06 0.22
C ARG A 14 -4.65 29.45 0.53
N THR A 15 -4.57 28.61 1.56
CA THR A 15 -3.37 27.85 1.97
C THR A 15 -3.35 26.41 1.45
N PHE A 16 -4.22 26.06 0.49
CA PHE A 16 -4.41 24.70 -0.04
C PHE A 16 -4.86 23.66 1.00
N ARG A 17 -5.32 24.10 2.18
CA ARG A 17 -5.94 23.22 3.16
C ARG A 17 -7.35 22.86 2.75
N GLN A 18 -7.77 21.63 3.05
CA GLN A 18 -9.14 21.19 2.83
C GLN A 18 -10.10 22.04 3.66
N GLY A 19 -11.13 22.59 3.01
CA GLY A 19 -12.18 23.34 3.70
C GLY A 19 -12.96 22.45 4.69
N ALA A 20 -13.54 23.07 5.71
CA ALA A 20 -14.32 22.37 6.74
C ALA A 20 -15.50 21.55 6.16
N SER A 21 -16.08 22.01 5.04
CA SER A 21 -17.11 21.30 4.28
C SER A 21 -16.62 19.95 3.75
N LEU A 22 -15.41 19.92 3.18
CA LEU A 22 -14.80 18.75 2.58
C LEU A 22 -14.36 17.73 3.64
N ILE A 23 -13.83 18.20 4.77
CA ILE A 23 -13.45 17.34 5.91
C ILE A 23 -14.68 16.57 6.41
N ARG A 24 -15.82 17.25 6.62
CA ARG A 24 -17.06 16.61 7.07
C ARG A 24 -17.60 15.60 6.06
N ALA A 25 -17.56 15.92 4.77
CA ALA A 25 -17.99 15.02 3.71
C ALA A 25 -17.15 13.73 3.64
N ARG A 26 -15.86 13.79 4.02
CA ARG A 26 -14.94 12.64 4.01
C ARG A 26 -14.97 11.79 5.28
N ARG A 27 -15.41 12.35 6.42
CA ARG A 27 -15.54 11.62 7.71
C ARG A 27 -16.09 10.20 7.58
N PRO A 28 -17.19 9.93 6.86
CA PRO A 28 -17.74 8.57 6.78
C PRO A 28 -16.88 7.58 5.98
N TYR A 29 -16.00 8.06 5.10
CA TYR A 29 -15.19 7.22 4.21
C TYR A 29 -13.75 7.03 4.71
N LEU A 30 -13.27 7.89 5.61
CA LEU A 30 -11.92 7.77 6.18
C LEU A 30 -11.71 6.42 6.85
N PHE A 31 -12.65 6.00 7.71
CA PHE A 31 -12.56 4.72 8.40
C PHE A 31 -12.68 3.53 7.45
N LYS A 32 -13.66 3.56 6.54
CA LYS A 32 -13.89 2.48 5.56
C LYS A 32 -12.68 2.28 4.65
N ASN A 33 -12.11 3.37 4.14
CA ASN A 33 -10.95 3.32 3.26
C ASN A 33 -9.69 2.88 4.02
N ALA A 34 -9.51 3.34 5.27
CA ALA A 34 -8.40 2.89 6.10
C ALA A 34 -8.49 1.39 6.39
N LEU A 35 -9.68 0.88 6.72
CA LEU A 35 -9.90 -0.54 6.94
C LEU A 35 -9.56 -1.37 5.70
N VAL A 36 -10.05 -0.95 4.53
CA VAL A 36 -9.73 -1.61 3.25
C VAL A 36 -8.22 -1.58 2.99
N GLY A 37 -7.57 -0.43 3.16
CA GLY A 37 -6.12 -0.29 2.99
C GLY A 37 -5.33 -1.23 3.91
N VAL A 38 -5.68 -1.27 5.20
CA VAL A 38 -5.06 -2.16 6.19
C VAL A 38 -5.28 -3.63 5.81
N SER A 39 -6.48 -4.00 5.37
CA SER A 39 -6.77 -5.38 4.97
C SER A 39 -5.95 -5.83 3.76
N ILE A 40 -5.76 -4.97 2.75
CA ILE A 40 -4.93 -5.28 1.57
C ILE A 40 -3.47 -5.46 1.97
N VAL A 41 -2.93 -4.54 2.79
CA VAL A 41 -1.55 -4.61 3.28
C VAL A 41 -1.35 -5.88 4.11
N GLY A 42 -2.25 -6.14 5.05
CA GLY A 42 -2.20 -7.33 5.90
C GLY A 42 -2.27 -8.64 5.11
N PHE A 43 -3.18 -8.73 4.13
CA PHE A 43 -3.30 -9.90 3.26
C PHE A 43 -2.02 -10.16 2.45
N THR A 44 -1.48 -9.12 1.81
CA THR A 44 -0.26 -9.23 1.00
C THR A 44 0.94 -9.63 1.87
N MET A 45 1.08 -9.01 3.05
CA MET A 45 2.15 -9.33 3.98
C MET A 45 2.03 -10.75 4.53
N ALA A 46 0.82 -11.20 4.83
CA ALA A 46 0.56 -12.58 5.26
C ALA A 46 0.96 -13.59 4.18
N ALA A 47 0.58 -13.35 2.91
CA ALA A 47 0.99 -14.19 1.80
C ALA A 47 2.52 -14.25 1.66
N TYR A 48 3.20 -13.10 1.73
CA TYR A 48 4.66 -13.03 1.65
C TYR A 48 5.35 -13.79 2.80
N VAL A 49 4.93 -13.56 4.04
CA VAL A 49 5.49 -14.27 5.21
C VAL A 49 5.20 -15.76 5.12
N TYR A 50 4.01 -16.15 4.67
CA TYR A 50 3.67 -17.54 4.43
C TYR A 50 4.61 -18.16 3.39
N THR A 51 4.89 -17.48 2.27
CA THR A 51 5.82 -18.00 1.26
C THR A 51 7.22 -18.22 1.81
N LEU A 52 7.75 -17.31 2.63
CA LEU A 52 9.06 -17.50 3.25
C LEU A 52 9.08 -18.73 4.17
N LYS A 53 8.01 -18.94 4.95
CA LYS A 53 7.88 -20.11 5.84
C LYS A 53 7.68 -21.41 5.07
N ALA A 54 6.90 -21.38 4.00
CA ALA A 54 6.53 -22.57 3.23
C ALA A 54 7.64 -23.04 2.29
N ILE A 55 8.47 -22.12 1.77
CA ILE A 55 9.56 -22.45 0.83
C ILE A 55 10.87 -22.71 1.57
N GLY A 56 11.08 -22.12 2.75
CA GLY A 56 12.35 -22.19 3.49
C GLY A 56 12.73 -23.57 4.03
N THR A 57 11.97 -24.61 3.75
CA THR A 57 12.19 -25.98 4.24
C THR A 57 12.38 -26.95 3.08
N ASP A 58 13.41 -26.72 2.25
CA ASP A 58 13.95 -27.80 1.44
C ASP A 58 15.24 -28.30 2.13
N GLU A 59 15.16 -29.46 2.75
CA GLU A 59 16.31 -30.15 3.35
C GLU A 59 17.07 -30.83 2.22
N PHE A 60 18.15 -30.19 1.75
CA PHE A 60 19.04 -30.71 0.72
C PHE A 60 19.89 -31.91 1.20
N GLU A 61 19.35 -32.75 2.08
CA GLU A 61 20.05 -33.93 2.62
C GLU A 61 20.34 -34.97 1.53
N ASP A 62 19.56 -35.00 0.45
CA ASP A 62 19.73 -35.96 -0.66
C ASP A 62 20.60 -35.44 -1.81
N VAL A 63 21.19 -34.25 -1.69
CA VAL A 63 22.04 -33.68 -2.76
C VAL A 63 23.49 -34.11 -2.55
N VAL A 64 23.93 -35.09 -3.36
CA VAL A 64 25.36 -35.47 -3.45
C VAL A 64 26.14 -34.32 -4.12
N PRO A 65 27.19 -33.76 -3.48
CA PRO A 65 27.98 -32.71 -4.08
C PRO A 65 28.67 -33.24 -5.34
N ALA A 66 28.51 -32.53 -6.47
CA ALA A 66 29.13 -32.86 -7.73
C ALA A 66 30.65 -32.90 -7.57
N GLN A 67 31.21 -34.11 -7.53
CA GLN A 67 32.65 -34.32 -7.46
C GLN A 67 33.26 -33.85 -8.78
N ARG A 68 34.05 -32.76 -8.72
CA ARG A 68 34.83 -32.27 -9.85
C ARG A 68 35.81 -33.37 -10.24
N ARG A 69 35.56 -34.01 -11.39
CA ARG A 69 36.49 -34.97 -11.98
C ARG A 69 37.73 -34.20 -12.45
N GLU A 70 38.78 -34.27 -11.65
CA GLU A 70 40.12 -33.89 -12.08
C GLU A 70 40.63 -34.98 -13.02
N GLY A 71 40.94 -34.58 -14.25
CA GLY A 71 41.52 -35.38 -15.33
C GLY A 71 42.22 -34.47 -16.30
#